data_AF-A0A1E3I3A6-F1
#
_entry.id   AF-A0A1E3I3A6-F1
#
_cell.length_a   1.000
_cell.length_b   1.000
_cell.length_c   1.000
_cell.angle_alpha   90.00
_cell.angle_beta   90.00
_cell.angle_gamma   90.00
#
_symmetry.space_group_name_H-M   'P 1'
#
loop_
_entity.id
_entity.type
_entity.pdbx_description
1 polymer ?
#
loop_
_entity_poly.entity_id
_entity_poly.type
_entity_poly.pdbx_seq_one_letter_code
_entity_poly.pdbx_strand_id
1 'polypeptide(L)'
;MPNETDEFFFFCAQANAQVTATGTMGSTNPAAATLGTAVNQTSFSRLLSLNAIDDFCVFAPHEKDSEIGDTEAEEVAWCVQARNEARVIPDGTLTAVHFVKTPLYWQVQGFGDFTQLNIKDGDEGGELDPHGATGLGNPVGGNVTTNATGSDVSYEEWMNYMSYDMFCLRICISANSTYTAAEECQHTLDEMGCSWIMPGDYTDNSFTECDGDAAYPPGIYPLKNGSTSTFAQRYTGTYTNSDGSKGTWTQGETVTPQTAYSTPATSNCITYSSVGNGIASLALSGATNATGVAGGSSTASVTGASESGSDSAAATGGSTAAASASGSSSSSGALSAFGGLNSGSATAGLVSVVALLAGAGSFLL
;
A
#
# COMPACT_ATOMS: atom_id res chain seq x y z
N MET A 1 -24.21 -41.75 -40.26
CA MET A 1 -24.94 -40.80 -39.39
C MET A 1 -25.20 -41.50 -38.08
N PRO A 2 -24.83 -40.95 -36.91
CA PRO A 2 -23.78 -39.97 -36.59
C PRO A 2 -22.51 -40.69 -36.09
N ASN A 3 -21.38 -39.98 -36.00
CA ASN A 3 -20.15 -40.49 -35.35
C ASN A 3 -19.71 -39.46 -34.31
N GLU A 4 -19.33 -39.98 -33.15
CA GLU A 4 -18.82 -39.28 -31.98
C GLU A 4 -17.48 -38.62 -32.27
N THR A 5 -17.31 -37.37 -31.82
CA THR A 5 -16.03 -36.83 -31.38
C THR A 5 -16.32 -35.82 -30.27
N ASP A 6 -16.29 -36.30 -29.03
CA ASP A 6 -16.03 -35.48 -27.84
C ASP A 6 -14.61 -34.93 -27.98
N GLU A 7 -14.48 -33.65 -28.35
CA GLU A 7 -13.23 -32.93 -28.16
C GLU A 7 -13.15 -32.49 -26.70
N PHE A 8 -12.23 -33.15 -25.99
CA PHE A 8 -11.70 -32.76 -24.69
C PHE A 8 -11.11 -31.33 -24.79
N PHE A 9 -11.94 -30.31 -24.57
CA PHE A 9 -11.44 -29.01 -24.16
C PHE A 9 -10.95 -29.13 -22.72
N PHE A 10 -9.63 -29.21 -22.58
CA PHE A 10 -8.96 -28.95 -21.31
C PHE A 10 -9.13 -27.45 -21.01
N PHE A 11 -10.30 -27.07 -20.49
CA PHE A 11 -10.42 -25.85 -19.72
C PHE A 11 -9.48 -26.04 -18.53
N CYS A 12 -8.32 -25.39 -18.57
CA CYS A 12 -7.67 -24.99 -17.34
C CYS A 12 -8.73 -24.13 -16.63
N ALA A 13 -9.42 -24.71 -15.65
CA ALA A 13 -10.29 -23.94 -14.79
C ALA A 13 -9.42 -22.80 -14.26
N GLN A 14 -9.69 -21.56 -14.67
CA GLN A 14 -9.17 -20.40 -13.98
C GLN A 14 -9.56 -20.62 -12.53
N ALA A 15 -8.59 -20.93 -11.68
CA ALA A 15 -8.81 -20.95 -10.26
C ALA A 15 -9.35 -19.55 -9.96
N ASN A 16 -10.58 -19.46 -9.44
CA ASN A 16 -11.04 -18.21 -8.88
C ASN A 16 -10.04 -17.88 -7.78
N ALA A 17 -9.15 -16.91 -8.02
CA ALA A 17 -8.23 -16.42 -7.02
C ALA A 17 -9.04 -16.03 -5.78
N GLN A 18 -8.54 -16.40 -4.61
CA GLN A 18 -9.28 -16.20 -3.37
C GLN A 18 -9.35 -14.69 -3.11
N VAL A 19 -10.55 -14.14 -2.90
CA VAL A 19 -10.68 -12.70 -2.62
C VAL A 19 -10.21 -12.40 -1.20
N THR A 20 -10.70 -13.18 -0.23
CA THR A 20 -10.33 -13.03 1.18
C THR A 20 -9.10 -13.86 1.48
N ALA A 21 -8.23 -13.47 2.41
CA ALA A 21 -7.10 -14.30 2.82
C ALA A 21 -7.54 -15.49 3.70
N THR A 22 -6.83 -16.63 3.65
CA THR A 22 -7.00 -17.75 4.60
C THR A 22 -5.87 -17.89 5.61
N GLY A 23 -4.79 -17.12 5.45
CA GLY A 23 -3.65 -17.13 6.36
C GLY A 23 -4.00 -16.65 7.77
N THR A 24 -3.13 -16.97 8.73
CA THR A 24 -3.18 -16.37 10.06
C THR A 24 -2.61 -14.95 10.03
N MET A 25 -2.87 -14.15 11.05
CA MET A 25 -2.22 -12.84 11.24
C MET A 25 -0.69 -12.92 11.44
N GLY A 26 -0.13 -14.12 11.65
CA GLY A 26 1.29 -14.26 11.93
C GLY A 26 1.67 -13.73 13.32
N SER A 27 2.97 -13.55 13.53
CA SER A 27 3.51 -13.12 14.83
C SER A 27 3.79 -11.61 14.93
N THR A 28 3.87 -10.93 13.79
CA THR A 28 4.13 -9.49 13.69
C THR A 28 2.88 -8.67 13.89
N ASN A 29 1.70 -9.21 13.59
CA ASN A 29 0.45 -8.45 13.55
C ASN A 29 -0.38 -8.65 14.82
N PRO A 30 -1.18 -7.65 15.23
CA PRO A 30 -2.21 -7.87 16.23
C PRO A 30 -3.24 -8.90 15.74
N ALA A 31 -3.99 -9.51 16.66
CA ALA A 31 -4.96 -10.54 16.33
C ALA A 31 -6.13 -10.04 15.45
N ALA A 32 -6.39 -8.73 15.43
CA ALA A 32 -7.42 -8.10 14.61
C ALA A 32 -7.03 -6.65 14.30
N ALA A 33 -7.57 -6.13 13.18
CA ALA A 33 -7.48 -4.72 12.86
C ALA A 33 -8.12 -3.89 14.00
N THR A 34 -7.42 -2.88 14.49
CA THR A 34 -7.81 -2.12 15.68
C THR A 34 -7.41 -0.66 15.52
N LEU A 35 -8.37 0.25 15.59
CA LEU A 35 -8.12 1.70 15.63
C LEU A 35 -7.89 2.16 17.08
N GLY A 36 -7.08 3.20 17.27
CA GLY A 36 -6.82 3.81 18.58
C GLY A 36 -5.79 3.05 19.41
N THR A 37 -4.83 2.38 18.77
CA THR A 37 -3.72 1.72 19.47
C THR A 37 -2.72 2.75 20.01
N ALA A 38 -1.87 2.33 20.95
CA ALA A 38 -0.79 3.19 21.41
C ALA A 38 0.17 3.51 20.25
N VAL A 39 0.70 4.74 20.23
CA VAL A 39 1.71 5.17 19.26
C VAL A 39 3.02 4.43 19.50
N ASN A 40 3.52 3.72 18.49
CA ASN A 40 4.79 3.00 18.56
C ASN A 40 5.59 3.15 17.26
N GLN A 41 6.52 4.10 17.23
CA GLN A 41 7.42 4.36 16.09
C GLN A 41 8.54 3.31 15.92
N THR A 42 8.61 2.32 16.82
CA THR A 42 9.54 1.18 16.73
C THR A 42 8.83 -0.14 16.41
N SER A 43 7.57 -0.08 15.99
CA SER A 43 6.78 -1.26 15.69
C SER A 43 7.31 -2.07 14.51
N PHE A 44 7.08 -3.38 14.59
CA PHE A 44 7.27 -4.37 13.52
C PHE A 44 5.93 -4.93 12.99
N SER A 45 4.80 -4.29 13.32
CA SER A 45 3.51 -4.68 12.76
C SER A 45 3.53 -4.58 11.24
N ARG A 46 2.95 -5.57 10.57
CA ARG A 46 2.82 -5.70 9.11
C ARG A 46 1.35 -5.77 8.69
N LEU A 47 0.45 -5.19 9.48
CA LEU A 47 -0.98 -5.18 9.20
C LEU A 47 -1.42 -3.81 8.69
N LEU A 48 -1.65 -3.70 7.38
CA LEU A 48 -2.26 -2.52 6.79
C LEU A 48 -3.78 -2.55 6.92
N SER A 49 -4.39 -1.37 6.90
CA SER A 49 -5.78 -1.26 6.46
C SER A 49 -5.98 -0.11 5.50
N LEU A 50 -7.04 -0.17 4.71
CA LEU A 50 -7.51 0.89 3.81
C LEU A 50 -9.02 1.06 4.00
N ASN A 51 -9.42 2.07 4.75
CA ASN A 51 -10.80 2.25 5.18
C ASN A 51 -11.39 3.61 4.75
N ALA A 52 -10.56 4.66 4.75
CA ALA A 52 -10.93 6.03 4.40
C ALA A 52 -9.69 6.81 3.94
N ILE A 53 -9.90 8.00 3.36
CA ILE A 53 -8.80 8.89 3.00
C ILE A 53 -7.90 9.25 4.19
N ASP A 54 -8.44 9.25 5.41
CA ASP A 54 -7.72 9.53 6.66
C ASP A 54 -7.57 8.31 7.58
N ASP A 55 -7.95 7.11 7.13
CA ASP A 55 -7.74 5.83 7.82
C ASP A 55 -7.20 4.79 6.84
N PHE A 56 -5.92 4.94 6.49
CA PHE A 56 -5.18 3.97 5.69
C PHE A 56 -3.75 3.77 6.20
N CYS A 57 -3.10 2.75 5.67
CA CYS A 57 -1.69 2.44 5.92
C CYS A 57 -0.96 2.14 4.60
N VAL A 58 0.37 2.20 4.64
CA VAL A 58 1.28 1.73 3.60
C VAL A 58 2.40 0.91 4.26
N PHE A 59 3.08 0.06 3.50
CA PHE A 59 4.32 -0.55 3.93
C PHE A 59 5.50 0.38 3.64
N ALA A 60 6.48 0.45 4.55
CA ALA A 60 7.73 1.17 4.33
C ALA A 60 8.81 0.73 5.35
N PRO A 61 10.09 1.10 5.14
CA PRO A 61 11.18 0.44 5.83
C PRO A 61 11.16 0.65 7.34
N HIS A 62 11.57 -0.39 8.07
CA HIS A 62 11.69 -0.29 9.51
C HIS A 62 12.97 0.43 9.93
N GLU A 63 14.01 0.40 9.09
CA GLU A 63 15.30 1.10 9.24
C GLU A 63 15.42 2.28 8.27
N LYS A 64 16.06 3.36 8.73
CA LYS A 64 16.29 4.60 7.98
C LYS A 64 17.20 4.42 6.78
N ASP A 65 16.99 5.29 5.79
CA ASP A 65 17.81 5.41 4.58
C ASP A 65 17.88 4.10 3.77
N SER A 66 16.76 3.36 3.74
CA SER A 66 16.64 2.06 3.06
C SER A 66 16.03 2.22 1.66
N GLU A 67 16.51 1.43 0.71
CA GLU A 67 15.89 1.29 -0.62
C GLU A 67 14.78 0.23 -0.54
N ILE A 68 13.58 0.53 -1.03
CA ILE A 68 12.41 -0.36 -0.99
C ILE A 68 12.77 -1.72 -1.60
N GLY A 69 13.37 -1.73 -2.78
CA GLY A 69 13.77 -2.97 -3.46
C GLY A 69 14.76 -3.85 -2.69
N ASP A 70 15.53 -3.28 -1.77
CA ASP A 70 16.47 -4.02 -0.92
C ASP A 70 15.80 -4.57 0.35
N THR A 71 14.71 -3.93 0.83
CA THR A 71 14.06 -4.25 2.11
C THR A 71 12.65 -4.82 1.99
N GLU A 72 12.16 -5.11 0.77
CA GLU A 72 10.78 -5.55 0.51
C GLU A 72 10.31 -6.69 1.40
N ALA A 73 11.19 -7.66 1.73
CA ALA A 73 10.86 -8.81 2.56
C ALA A 73 10.56 -8.45 4.03
N GLU A 74 11.00 -7.27 4.48
CA GLU A 74 11.01 -6.89 5.88
C GLU A 74 10.33 -5.55 6.23
N GLU A 75 9.63 -4.96 5.27
CA GLU A 75 8.80 -3.75 5.45
C GLU A 75 7.82 -3.87 6.62
N VAL A 76 7.42 -2.71 7.17
CA VAL A 76 6.47 -2.59 8.28
C VAL A 76 5.35 -1.61 7.94
N ALA A 77 4.22 -1.76 8.63
CA ALA A 77 3.07 -0.90 8.44
C ALA A 77 3.30 0.51 9.02
N TRP A 78 2.99 1.51 8.21
CA TRP A 78 2.89 2.91 8.57
C TRP A 78 1.47 3.39 8.27
N CYS A 79 0.73 3.80 9.30
CA CYS A 79 -0.67 4.18 9.20
C CYS A 79 -0.86 5.68 9.43
N VAL A 80 -1.82 6.29 8.74
CA VAL A 80 -2.23 7.66 9.02
C VAL A 80 -2.68 7.76 10.47
N GLN A 81 -3.62 6.91 10.90
CA GLN A 81 -4.07 6.86 12.29
C GLN A 81 -3.21 5.92 13.15
N ALA A 82 -3.23 6.12 14.47
CA ALA A 82 -2.67 5.16 15.41
C ALA A 82 -3.54 3.90 15.45
N ARG A 83 -3.16 2.89 14.66
CA ARG A 83 -3.90 1.65 14.51
C ARG A 83 -2.98 0.45 14.32
N ASN A 84 -3.51 -0.74 14.53
CA ASN A 84 -2.85 -2.03 14.27
C ASN A 84 -1.50 -2.21 14.96
N GLU A 85 -1.25 -1.47 16.04
CA GLU A 85 0.07 -1.37 16.68
C GLU A 85 1.16 -0.94 15.69
N ALA A 86 0.81 -0.38 14.54
CA ALA A 86 1.70 0.03 13.47
C ALA A 86 2.41 1.35 13.81
N ARG A 87 3.39 1.70 12.99
CA ARG A 87 3.99 3.04 13.02
C ARG A 87 2.97 4.06 12.53
N VAL A 88 3.12 5.30 12.95
CA VAL A 88 2.22 6.39 12.56
C VAL A 88 2.93 7.30 11.57
N ILE A 89 2.29 7.60 10.44
CA ILE A 89 2.76 8.56 9.45
C ILE A 89 2.79 9.96 10.10
N PRO A 90 3.94 10.64 10.14
CA PRO A 90 4.03 12.01 10.65
C PRO A 90 3.11 12.98 9.89
N ASP A 91 2.35 13.82 10.61
CA ASP A 91 1.57 14.90 9.98
C ASP A 91 2.50 15.82 9.17
N GLY A 92 2.08 16.15 7.94
CA GLY A 92 2.89 16.91 6.98
C GLY A 92 3.70 16.05 6.00
N THR A 93 3.72 14.72 6.18
CA THR A 93 4.36 13.80 5.22
C THR A 93 3.59 13.78 3.90
N LEU A 94 2.26 13.67 3.97
CA LEU A 94 1.39 13.55 2.80
C LEU A 94 1.06 14.93 2.24
N THR A 95 1.36 15.15 0.96
CA THR A 95 1.01 16.38 0.22
C THR A 95 -0.21 16.19 -0.68
N ALA A 96 -0.47 14.95 -1.11
CA ALA A 96 -1.67 14.58 -1.85
C ALA A 96 -2.15 13.19 -1.47
N VAL A 97 -3.47 13.00 -1.40
CA VAL A 97 -4.10 11.69 -1.19
C VAL A 97 -5.39 11.60 -2.00
N HIS A 98 -5.48 10.61 -2.86
CA HIS A 98 -6.64 10.31 -3.67
C HIS A 98 -7.11 8.92 -3.36
N PHE A 99 -8.23 8.81 -2.66
CA PHE A 99 -8.85 7.56 -2.30
C PHE A 99 -10.08 7.29 -3.18
N VAL A 100 -10.13 6.13 -3.81
CA VAL A 100 -11.21 5.71 -4.71
C VAL A 100 -11.78 4.37 -4.28
N LYS A 101 -13.10 4.32 -4.15
CA LYS A 101 -13.86 3.10 -3.87
C LYS A 101 -14.50 2.59 -5.14
N THR A 102 -14.15 1.38 -5.56
CA THR A 102 -14.79 0.70 -6.70
C THR A 102 -15.47 -0.58 -6.26
N PRO A 103 -16.30 -1.21 -7.11
CA PRO A 103 -16.90 -2.52 -6.82
C PRO A 103 -15.89 -3.68 -6.72
N LEU A 104 -14.68 -3.53 -7.28
CA LEU A 104 -13.67 -4.62 -7.35
C LEU A 104 -12.50 -4.40 -6.40
N TYR A 105 -12.13 -3.14 -6.18
CA TYR A 105 -11.00 -2.77 -5.34
C TYR A 105 -11.21 -1.43 -4.67
N TRP A 106 -10.54 -1.25 -3.54
CA TRP A 106 -10.32 0.07 -2.95
C TRP A 106 -8.87 0.46 -3.19
N GLN A 107 -8.65 1.71 -3.59
CA GLN A 107 -7.33 2.19 -4.01
C GLN A 107 -7.06 3.58 -3.43
N VAL A 108 -5.86 3.77 -2.88
CA VAL A 108 -5.36 5.08 -2.48
C VAL A 108 -4.04 5.35 -3.17
N GLN A 109 -3.81 6.57 -3.62
CA GLN A 109 -2.55 7.00 -4.20
C GLN A 109 -2.26 8.46 -3.87
N GLY A 110 -1.01 8.89 -3.99
CA GLY A 110 -0.67 10.28 -3.78
C GLY A 110 0.83 10.55 -3.69
N PHE A 111 1.14 11.73 -3.16
CA PHE A 111 2.49 12.26 -3.03
C PHE A 111 2.79 12.64 -1.59
N GLY A 112 4.07 12.66 -1.26
CA GLY A 112 4.55 13.07 0.04
C GLY A 112 6.07 13.10 0.13
N ASP A 113 6.58 13.31 1.34
CA ASP A 113 7.99 13.13 1.68
C ASP A 113 8.15 11.80 2.44
N PHE A 114 8.36 10.70 1.70
CA PHE A 114 8.45 9.38 2.30
C PHE A 114 9.84 9.05 2.86
N THR A 115 10.80 9.99 2.79
CA THR A 115 12.00 9.90 3.63
C THR A 115 11.64 9.93 5.12
N GLN A 116 10.47 10.49 5.44
CA GLN A 116 9.87 10.48 6.78
C GLN A 116 9.32 9.11 7.20
N LEU A 117 9.21 8.16 6.27
CA LEU A 117 8.88 6.74 6.49
C LEU A 117 10.12 5.85 6.31
N ASN A 118 11.31 6.43 6.50
CA ASN A 118 12.63 5.77 6.42
C ASN A 118 13.11 5.39 5.01
N ILE A 119 12.38 5.74 3.95
CA ILE A 119 12.81 5.52 2.57
C ILE A 119 14.02 6.41 2.26
N LYS A 120 15.00 5.87 1.53
CA LYS A 120 16.16 6.63 1.08
C LYS A 120 15.76 7.73 0.10
N ASP A 121 16.33 8.92 0.28
CA ASP A 121 16.15 10.03 -0.66
C ASP A 121 16.58 9.62 -2.08
N GLY A 122 15.70 9.87 -3.05
CA GLY A 122 15.90 9.51 -4.46
C GLY A 122 15.68 8.03 -4.80
N ASP A 123 15.17 7.22 -3.89
CA ASP A 123 14.72 5.87 -4.22
C ASP A 123 13.44 5.91 -5.08
N GLU A 124 13.56 5.48 -6.35
CA GLU A 124 12.46 5.49 -7.32
C GLU A 124 11.40 4.41 -7.05
N GLY A 125 11.67 3.51 -6.09
CA GLY A 125 10.67 2.68 -5.45
C GLY A 125 10.72 1.19 -5.81
N GLY A 126 9.68 0.47 -5.37
CA GLY A 126 9.47 -0.95 -5.62
C GLY A 126 8.03 -1.37 -5.37
N GLU A 127 7.72 -2.61 -5.71
CA GLU A 127 6.41 -3.23 -5.47
C GLU A 127 6.45 -4.14 -4.24
N LEU A 128 5.39 -4.05 -3.44
CA LEU A 128 5.12 -4.90 -2.30
C LEU A 128 3.80 -5.62 -2.53
N ASP A 129 3.78 -6.94 -2.31
CA ASP A 129 2.68 -7.80 -2.72
C ASP A 129 2.53 -9.07 -1.82
N PRO A 130 1.39 -9.79 -1.89
CA PRO A 130 1.09 -10.94 -1.03
C PRO A 130 1.89 -12.21 -1.36
N HIS A 131 2.52 -12.29 -2.52
CA HIS A 131 3.19 -13.49 -3.01
C HIS A 131 4.71 -13.32 -2.96
N GLY A 132 5.24 -12.21 -3.49
CA GLY A 132 6.67 -11.96 -3.62
C GLY A 132 7.43 -13.10 -4.32
N ALA A 133 8.76 -13.03 -4.33
CA ALA A 133 9.59 -14.04 -5.03
C ALA A 133 9.52 -15.46 -4.42
N THR A 134 9.06 -15.59 -3.18
CA THR A 134 9.04 -16.88 -2.44
C THR A 134 7.63 -17.46 -2.22
N GLY A 135 6.58 -16.74 -2.64
CA GLY A 135 5.19 -17.11 -2.35
C GLY A 135 4.76 -16.85 -0.89
N LEU A 136 5.50 -16.02 -0.15
CA LEU A 136 5.23 -15.67 1.25
C LEU A 136 4.92 -14.18 1.47
N GLY A 137 4.88 -13.42 0.38
CA GLY A 137 4.75 -11.97 0.35
C GLY A 137 6.06 -11.23 0.59
N ASN A 138 6.05 -9.98 0.19
CA ASN A 138 7.09 -8.98 0.42
C ASN A 138 6.37 -7.68 0.87
N PRO A 139 6.19 -7.46 2.18
CA PRO A 139 6.87 -8.14 3.28
C PRO A 139 6.27 -9.49 3.66
N VAL A 140 7.15 -10.37 4.16
CA VAL A 140 6.74 -11.68 4.68
C VAL A 140 5.81 -11.49 5.89
N GLY A 141 4.61 -12.05 5.84
CA GLY A 141 3.60 -11.84 6.89
C GLY A 141 2.91 -10.48 6.83
N GLY A 142 3.02 -9.79 5.69
CA GLY A 142 2.17 -8.67 5.32
C GLY A 142 0.72 -9.12 5.21
N ASN A 143 -0.15 -8.50 5.99
CA ASN A 143 -1.59 -8.69 5.88
C ASN A 143 -2.25 -7.34 5.62
N VAL A 144 -3.30 -7.33 4.81
CA VAL A 144 -4.06 -6.12 4.52
C VAL A 144 -5.53 -6.34 4.86
N THR A 145 -6.19 -5.31 5.38
CA THR A 145 -7.63 -5.34 5.64
C THR A 145 -8.36 -4.14 5.07
N THR A 146 -9.64 -4.31 4.80
CA THR A 146 -10.55 -3.18 4.59
C THR A 146 -11.92 -3.50 5.14
N ASN A 147 -12.65 -2.44 5.49
CA ASN A 147 -14.02 -2.49 5.97
C ASN A 147 -15.08 -2.36 4.86
N ALA A 148 -14.72 -2.62 3.59
CA ALA A 148 -15.60 -2.46 2.44
C ALA A 148 -16.95 -3.22 2.53
N THR A 149 -17.02 -4.28 3.33
CA THR A 149 -18.25 -5.06 3.59
C THR A 149 -19.08 -4.56 4.79
N GLY A 150 -18.64 -3.48 5.45
CA GLY A 150 -19.17 -3.00 6.73
C GLY A 150 -18.47 -3.61 7.97
N SER A 151 -17.49 -4.49 7.76
CA SER A 151 -16.62 -5.07 8.80
C SER A 151 -15.23 -5.33 8.24
N ASP A 152 -14.20 -5.32 9.10
CA ASP A 152 -12.82 -5.62 8.69
C ASP A 152 -12.71 -7.04 8.13
N VAL A 153 -12.22 -7.14 6.90
CA VAL A 153 -11.93 -8.40 6.20
C VAL A 153 -10.48 -8.38 5.75
N SER A 154 -9.77 -9.50 5.89
CA SER A 154 -8.44 -9.70 5.30
C SER A 154 -8.57 -10.14 3.84
N TYR A 155 -7.81 -9.49 2.96
CA TYR A 155 -7.83 -9.75 1.52
C TYR A 155 -6.52 -10.39 1.07
N GLU A 156 -6.63 -11.32 0.13
CA GLU A 156 -5.47 -12.04 -0.40
C GLU A 156 -4.71 -11.16 -1.38
N GLU A 157 -5.41 -10.54 -2.33
CA GLU A 157 -4.79 -9.86 -3.47
C GLU A 157 -4.72 -8.34 -3.23
N TRP A 158 -3.50 -7.80 -3.26
CA TRP A 158 -3.21 -6.39 -3.06
C TRP A 158 -1.86 -6.02 -3.69
N MET A 159 -1.65 -4.73 -3.91
CA MET A 159 -0.39 -4.17 -4.40
C MET A 159 -0.11 -2.88 -3.64
N ASN A 160 1.11 -2.69 -3.16
CA ASN A 160 1.58 -1.41 -2.64
C ASN A 160 2.89 -1.02 -3.30
N TYR A 161 2.90 0.12 -3.98
CA TYR A 161 4.11 0.70 -4.53
C TYR A 161 4.49 1.93 -3.70
N MET A 162 5.78 2.05 -3.43
CA MET A 162 6.37 3.13 -2.65
C MET A 162 7.62 3.62 -3.33
N SER A 163 7.76 4.94 -3.49
CA SER A 163 9.02 5.64 -3.78
C SER A 163 9.30 6.67 -2.67
N TYR A 164 10.41 7.39 -2.76
CA TYR A 164 10.72 8.47 -1.83
C TYR A 164 9.69 9.62 -1.83
N ASP A 165 8.90 9.77 -2.91
CA ASP A 165 7.99 10.90 -3.11
C ASP A 165 6.54 10.54 -3.52
N MET A 166 6.26 9.28 -3.86
CA MET A 166 4.96 8.81 -4.36
C MET A 166 4.59 7.47 -3.72
N PHE A 167 3.28 7.26 -3.51
CA PHE A 167 2.75 5.97 -3.09
C PHE A 167 1.46 5.63 -3.82
N CYS A 168 1.17 4.34 -3.86
CA CYS A 168 -0.16 3.84 -4.16
C CYS A 168 -0.37 2.46 -3.54
N LEU A 169 -1.60 2.18 -3.13
CA LEU A 169 -2.05 0.93 -2.55
C LEU A 169 -3.40 0.57 -3.17
N ARG A 170 -3.55 -0.66 -3.65
CA ARG A 170 -4.82 -1.24 -4.06
C ARG A 170 -5.05 -2.52 -3.28
N ILE A 171 -6.25 -2.67 -2.71
CA ILE A 171 -6.73 -3.93 -2.13
C ILE A 171 -7.89 -4.42 -2.99
N CYS A 172 -7.75 -5.61 -3.57
CA CYS A 172 -8.78 -6.20 -4.42
C CYS A 172 -9.81 -6.93 -3.57
N ILE A 173 -11.00 -6.32 -3.46
CA ILE A 173 -12.05 -6.70 -2.53
C ILE A 173 -13.10 -7.63 -3.11
N SER A 174 -13.08 -7.86 -4.42
CA SER A 174 -14.05 -8.69 -5.13
C SER A 174 -13.50 -9.15 -6.47
N ALA A 175 -14.22 -10.07 -7.11
CA ALA A 175 -14.02 -10.49 -8.49
C ALA A 175 -15.35 -10.36 -9.25
N ASN A 176 -15.30 -10.30 -10.57
CA ASN A 176 -16.49 -10.37 -11.42
C ASN A 176 -16.40 -11.54 -12.41
N SER A 177 -17.36 -11.64 -13.33
CA SER A 177 -17.39 -12.72 -14.32
C SER A 177 -16.28 -12.67 -15.37
N THR A 178 -15.54 -11.56 -15.45
CA THR A 178 -14.54 -11.27 -16.47
C THR A 178 -13.13 -11.28 -15.88
N TYR A 179 -12.95 -10.71 -14.69
CA TYR A 179 -11.66 -10.54 -14.04
C TYR A 179 -11.69 -11.05 -12.60
N THR A 180 -10.64 -11.78 -12.26
CA THR A 180 -10.33 -12.25 -10.90
C THR A 180 -9.70 -11.13 -10.07
N ALA A 181 -9.67 -11.30 -8.74
CA ALA A 181 -8.98 -10.36 -7.86
C ALA A 181 -7.47 -10.28 -8.14
N ALA A 182 -6.83 -11.41 -8.50
CA ALA A 182 -5.41 -11.45 -8.85
C ALA A 182 -5.11 -10.70 -10.15
N GLU A 183 -6.03 -10.69 -11.12
CA GLU A 183 -5.87 -9.86 -12.33
C GLU A 183 -5.99 -8.37 -11.98
N GLU A 184 -7.00 -8.00 -11.18
CA GLU A 184 -7.19 -6.60 -10.74
C GLU A 184 -6.03 -6.09 -9.86
N CYS A 185 -5.36 -6.99 -9.14
CA CYS A 185 -4.17 -6.73 -8.34
C CYS A 185 -2.93 -7.46 -8.92
N GLN A 186 -2.68 -7.23 -10.21
CA GLN A 186 -1.54 -7.82 -10.91
C GLN A 186 -0.20 -7.33 -10.36
N HIS A 187 0.57 -8.26 -9.82
CA HIS A 187 1.79 -8.00 -9.05
C HIS A 187 3.07 -8.56 -9.71
N THR A 188 3.11 -8.59 -11.04
CA THR A 188 4.29 -9.01 -11.83
C THR A 188 4.81 -7.90 -12.74
N LEU A 189 4.41 -6.66 -12.48
CA LEU A 189 4.68 -5.48 -13.32
C LEU A 189 5.38 -4.40 -12.49
N ASP A 190 6.31 -4.86 -11.67
CA ASP A 190 6.94 -4.20 -10.53
C ASP A 190 7.69 -2.92 -10.93
N GLU A 191 8.14 -2.79 -12.18
CA GLU A 191 8.90 -1.62 -12.68
C GLU A 191 8.00 -0.55 -13.32
N MET A 192 6.69 -0.77 -13.40
CA MET A 192 5.79 0.15 -14.13
C MET A 192 5.37 1.37 -13.30
N GLY A 193 5.37 1.25 -11.97
CA GLY A 193 5.07 2.31 -11.03
C GLY A 193 3.57 2.68 -10.92
N CYS A 194 3.29 3.58 -9.97
CA CYS A 194 1.93 3.87 -9.52
C CYS A 194 0.96 4.33 -10.61
N SER A 195 1.32 5.36 -11.37
CA SER A 195 0.39 5.93 -12.37
C SER A 195 0.01 4.96 -13.50
N TRP A 196 0.83 3.93 -13.73
CA TRP A 196 0.57 2.91 -14.72
C TRP A 196 -0.21 1.72 -14.14
N ILE A 197 0.16 1.21 -12.96
CA ILE A 197 -0.47 0.04 -12.32
C ILE A 197 -1.81 0.41 -11.68
N MET A 198 -1.85 1.58 -11.05
CA MET A 198 -3.00 2.12 -10.35
C MET A 198 -3.43 3.44 -11.00
N PRO A 199 -4.01 3.41 -12.22
CA PRO A 199 -4.44 4.62 -12.90
C PRO A 199 -5.55 5.32 -12.10
N GLY A 200 -5.46 6.65 -12.01
CA GLY A 200 -6.37 7.45 -11.21
C GLY A 200 -5.95 8.92 -11.17
N ASP A 201 -6.44 9.64 -10.16
CA ASP A 201 -6.03 11.01 -9.87
C ASP A 201 -4.69 11.03 -9.14
N TYR A 202 -3.77 11.85 -9.62
CA TYR A 202 -2.43 12.13 -9.09
C TYR A 202 -2.22 13.66 -9.10
N THR A 203 -3.24 14.42 -8.75
CA THR A 203 -3.15 15.87 -8.65
C THR A 203 -2.49 16.26 -7.33
N ASP A 204 -1.23 16.70 -7.39
CA ASP A 204 -0.50 17.13 -6.20
C ASP A 204 -1.20 18.28 -5.45
N ASN A 205 -0.93 18.40 -4.15
CA ASN A 205 -1.54 19.36 -3.23
C ASN A 205 -3.06 19.28 -3.16
N SER A 206 -3.63 18.08 -3.28
CA SER A 206 -5.06 17.87 -3.18
C SER A 206 -5.41 16.56 -2.48
N PHE A 207 -6.57 16.56 -1.81
CA PHE A 207 -7.04 15.43 -1.03
C PHE A 207 -8.48 15.12 -1.44
N THR A 208 -8.71 13.97 -2.06
CA THR A 208 -10.05 13.57 -2.52
C THR A 208 -10.41 12.16 -2.14
N GLU A 209 -11.68 11.96 -1.79
CA GLU A 209 -12.30 10.64 -1.63
C GLU A 209 -13.46 10.54 -2.62
N CYS A 210 -13.46 9.54 -3.49
CA CYS A 210 -14.46 9.37 -4.55
C CYS A 210 -14.99 7.94 -4.62
N ASP A 211 -16.18 7.79 -5.19
CA ASP A 211 -16.59 6.53 -5.83
C ASP A 211 -15.97 6.47 -7.23
N GLY A 212 -15.69 5.26 -7.73
CA GLY A 212 -15.12 5.08 -9.07
C GLY A 212 -15.57 3.80 -9.75
N ASP A 213 -15.52 3.83 -11.08
CA ASP A 213 -15.58 2.61 -11.89
C ASP A 213 -14.30 1.78 -11.66
N ALA A 214 -14.38 0.47 -11.83
CA ALA A 214 -13.17 -0.36 -11.86
C ALA A 214 -12.38 -0.09 -13.15
N ALA A 215 -11.07 0.11 -13.03
CA ALA A 215 -10.15 0.12 -14.15
C ALA A 215 -10.12 -1.26 -14.83
N TYR A 216 -9.58 -1.31 -16.05
CA TYR A 216 -9.10 -2.60 -16.55
C TYR A 216 -7.91 -3.09 -15.71
N PRO A 217 -7.78 -4.41 -15.50
CA PRO A 217 -6.61 -5.00 -14.88
C PRO A 217 -5.30 -4.48 -15.48
N PRO A 218 -4.26 -4.25 -14.68
CA PRO A 218 -2.96 -3.81 -15.19
C PRO A 218 -2.41 -4.80 -16.23
N GLY A 219 -1.88 -4.28 -17.33
CA GLY A 219 -1.34 -5.09 -18.43
C GLY A 219 -2.37 -5.78 -19.32
N ILE A 220 -3.68 -5.59 -19.12
CA ILE A 220 -4.76 -6.14 -19.97
C ILE A 220 -5.27 -5.07 -20.95
N TYR A 221 -5.20 -5.37 -22.25
CA TYR A 221 -5.60 -4.47 -23.33
C TYR A 221 -6.68 -5.12 -24.22
N PRO A 222 -7.97 -4.79 -24.05
CA PRO A 222 -9.03 -5.31 -24.90
C PRO A 222 -8.88 -4.79 -26.35
N LEU A 223 -9.19 -5.66 -27.29
CA LEU A 223 -9.07 -5.45 -28.72
C LEU A 223 -10.45 -5.32 -29.37
N LYS A 224 -10.52 -4.65 -30.52
CA LYS A 224 -11.78 -4.39 -31.25
C LYS A 224 -12.54 -5.65 -31.68
N ASN A 225 -11.85 -6.78 -31.79
CA ASN A 225 -12.44 -8.07 -32.13
C ASN A 225 -13.02 -8.82 -30.92
N GLY A 226 -13.01 -8.22 -29.73
CA GLY A 226 -13.50 -8.82 -28.48
C GLY A 226 -12.49 -9.73 -27.78
N SER A 227 -11.26 -9.88 -28.30
CA SER A 227 -10.16 -10.56 -27.59
C SER A 227 -9.33 -9.56 -26.78
N THR A 228 -8.36 -10.07 -26.00
CA THR A 228 -7.48 -9.25 -25.18
C THR A 228 -6.01 -9.52 -25.54
N SER A 229 -5.19 -8.48 -25.58
CA SER A 229 -3.73 -8.59 -25.55
C SER A 229 -3.25 -8.38 -24.12
N THR A 230 -2.16 -9.06 -23.74
CA THR A 230 -1.50 -8.86 -22.45
C THR A 230 -0.13 -8.21 -22.64
N PHE A 231 0.27 -7.43 -21.64
CA PHE A 231 1.63 -6.94 -21.49
C PHE A 231 2.35 -7.77 -20.42
N ALA A 232 3.58 -8.15 -20.72
CA ALA A 232 4.50 -8.69 -19.74
C ALA A 232 5.75 -7.81 -19.73
N GLN A 233 6.17 -7.39 -18.54
CA GLN A 233 7.38 -6.60 -18.35
C GLN A 233 8.59 -7.34 -18.93
N ARG A 234 9.50 -6.57 -19.53
CA ARG A 234 10.70 -7.16 -20.13
C ARG A 234 11.67 -7.57 -19.04
N TYR A 235 11.73 -8.87 -18.76
CA TYR A 235 12.69 -9.43 -17.83
C TYR A 235 13.66 -10.37 -18.55
N THR A 236 14.97 -10.27 -18.25
CA THR A 236 15.98 -11.20 -18.75
C THR A 236 16.63 -11.96 -17.60
N GLY A 237 16.21 -13.21 -17.41
CA GLY A 237 16.75 -14.10 -16.39
C GLY A 237 17.90 -14.96 -16.89
N THR A 238 18.58 -15.61 -15.95
CA THR A 238 19.55 -16.69 -16.23
C THR A 238 19.05 -18.02 -15.70
N TYR A 239 19.41 -19.10 -16.37
CA TYR A 239 19.14 -20.47 -15.92
C TYR A 239 20.37 -21.34 -16.08
N THR A 240 20.45 -22.43 -15.33
CA THR A 240 21.57 -23.39 -15.44
C THR A 240 21.10 -24.61 -16.23
N ASN A 241 21.77 -24.90 -17.33
CA ASN A 241 21.55 -26.10 -18.14
C ASN A 241 21.99 -27.36 -17.39
N SER A 242 21.56 -28.52 -17.88
CA SER A 242 21.95 -29.82 -17.32
C SER A 242 23.47 -30.09 -17.37
N ASP A 243 24.20 -29.41 -18.24
CA ASP A 243 25.66 -29.47 -18.36
C ASP A 243 26.40 -28.46 -17.46
N GLY A 244 25.67 -27.69 -16.64
CA GLY A 244 26.21 -26.66 -15.75
C GLY A 244 26.50 -25.32 -16.43
N SER A 245 26.26 -25.17 -17.73
CA SER A 245 26.38 -23.88 -18.42
C SER A 245 25.22 -22.95 -18.05
N LYS A 246 25.48 -21.63 -18.04
CA LYS A 246 24.44 -20.61 -17.83
C LYS A 246 23.83 -20.20 -19.16
N GLY A 247 22.51 -20.37 -19.31
CA GLY A 247 21.71 -19.78 -20.39
C GLY A 247 20.99 -18.52 -19.93
N THR A 248 20.46 -17.74 -20.87
CA THR A 248 19.58 -16.60 -20.61
C THR A 248 18.21 -16.83 -21.23
N TRP A 249 17.16 -16.36 -20.58
CA TRP A 249 15.82 -16.29 -21.15
C TRP A 249 15.32 -14.85 -21.04
N THR A 250 14.46 -14.44 -21.98
CA THR A 250 13.82 -13.12 -21.94
C THR A 250 12.32 -13.30 -22.09
N GLN A 251 11.56 -12.72 -21.18
CA GLN A 251 10.12 -12.50 -21.33
C GLN A 251 9.88 -11.02 -21.67
N GLY A 252 8.72 -10.73 -22.26
CA GLY A 252 8.30 -9.38 -22.62
C GLY A 252 8.83 -8.93 -23.98
N GLU A 253 7.98 -8.23 -24.74
CA GLU A 253 8.36 -7.59 -26.01
C GLU A 253 9.14 -6.29 -25.76
N THR A 254 9.69 -5.70 -26.82
CA THR A 254 10.58 -4.54 -26.72
C THR A 254 9.89 -3.19 -26.48
N VAL A 255 8.56 -3.11 -26.51
CA VAL A 255 7.85 -1.83 -26.34
C VAL A 255 6.94 -1.90 -25.12
N THR A 256 7.38 -1.25 -24.04
CA THR A 256 6.57 -0.99 -22.85
C THR A 256 5.44 0.00 -23.20
N PRO A 257 4.17 -0.37 -23.00
CA PRO A 257 3.05 0.56 -23.12
C PRO A 257 3.27 1.74 -22.18
N GLN A 258 3.02 2.96 -22.66
CA GLN A 258 3.29 4.16 -21.89
C GLN A 258 2.25 4.43 -20.78
N THR A 259 1.06 3.83 -20.89
CA THR A 259 -0.02 4.02 -19.91
C THR A 259 -0.81 2.73 -19.71
N ALA A 260 -1.54 2.68 -18.60
CA ALA A 260 -2.67 1.76 -18.43
C ALA A 260 -3.63 1.85 -19.63
N TYR A 261 -4.42 0.79 -19.85
CA TYR A 261 -5.45 0.81 -20.89
C TYR A 261 -6.54 1.87 -20.62
N SER A 262 -6.90 2.08 -19.36
CA SER A 262 -7.98 2.99 -18.96
C SER A 262 -7.65 3.74 -17.68
N THR A 263 -8.04 5.01 -17.62
CA THR A 263 -8.24 5.73 -16.35
C THR A 263 -9.75 5.73 -16.06
N PRO A 264 -10.21 5.03 -15.02
CA PRO A 264 -11.64 4.91 -14.74
C PRO A 264 -12.25 6.26 -14.34
N ALA A 265 -13.55 6.43 -14.61
CA ALA A 265 -14.27 7.62 -14.20
C ALA A 265 -14.52 7.60 -12.68
N THR A 266 -14.49 8.78 -12.05
CA THR A 266 -14.82 8.97 -10.64
C THR A 266 -16.05 9.84 -10.48
N SER A 267 -16.75 9.67 -9.35
CA SER A 267 -17.97 10.40 -9.00
C SER A 267 -18.10 10.56 -7.48
N ASN A 268 -19.08 11.35 -7.04
CA ASN A 268 -19.34 11.63 -5.62
C ASN A 268 -18.10 12.09 -4.82
N CYS A 269 -17.16 12.74 -5.49
CA CYS A 269 -15.90 13.16 -4.90
C CYS A 269 -16.09 14.20 -3.80
N ILE A 270 -15.49 13.93 -2.64
CA ILE A 270 -15.39 14.84 -1.50
C ILE A 270 -13.95 15.35 -1.46
N THR A 271 -13.78 16.67 -1.34
CA THR A 271 -12.46 17.30 -1.19
C THR A 271 -12.17 17.66 0.26
N TYR A 272 -10.97 17.31 0.70
CA TYR A 272 -10.47 17.58 2.05
C TYR A 272 -9.36 18.63 2.00
N SER A 273 -9.17 19.36 3.09
CA SER A 273 -8.08 20.33 3.22
C SER A 273 -6.74 19.69 3.58
N SER A 274 -6.77 18.56 4.29
CA SER A 274 -5.58 17.78 4.65
C SER A 274 -5.98 16.38 5.10
N VAL A 275 -4.98 15.50 5.19
CA VAL A 275 -5.05 14.16 5.81
C VAL A 275 -3.99 14.09 6.91
N GLY A 276 -4.35 13.58 8.09
CA GLY A 276 -3.45 13.49 9.23
C GLY A 276 -4.12 12.90 10.49
N ASN A 277 -3.34 12.76 11.56
CA ASN A 277 -3.75 12.19 12.84
C ASN A 277 -3.80 13.19 14.00
N GLY A 278 -3.25 14.39 13.86
CA GLY A 278 -3.31 15.38 14.93
C GLY A 278 -2.24 15.22 16.01
N ILE A 279 -1.30 14.27 15.88
CA ILE A 279 -0.35 13.92 16.94
C ILE A 279 0.84 14.88 16.88
N ALA A 280 0.73 15.99 17.61
CA ALA A 280 1.72 17.07 17.62
C ALA A 280 3.16 16.64 17.94
N SER A 281 3.36 15.55 18.69
CA SER A 281 4.70 15.03 18.99
C SER A 281 5.40 14.34 17.82
N LEU A 282 4.65 13.98 16.77
CA LEU A 282 5.16 13.36 15.55
C LEU A 282 5.15 14.32 14.36
N ALA A 283 4.36 15.39 14.42
CA ALA A 283 4.18 16.32 13.31
C ALA A 283 5.49 16.96 12.83
N LEU A 284 5.61 17.10 11.51
CA LEU A 284 6.66 17.89 10.86
C LEU A 284 6.49 19.38 11.20
N SER A 285 7.59 20.12 11.19
CA SER A 285 7.57 21.55 11.46
C SER A 285 6.71 22.28 10.43
N GLY A 286 5.63 22.92 10.88
CA GLY A 286 4.72 23.68 10.00
C GLY A 286 3.52 22.89 9.48
N ALA A 287 3.34 21.63 9.88
CA ALA A 287 2.14 20.87 9.56
C ALA A 287 0.89 21.54 10.17
N THR A 288 -0.12 21.84 9.34
CA THR A 288 -1.42 22.34 9.78
C THR A 288 -2.43 21.20 9.80
N ASN A 289 -2.99 20.90 10.97
CA ASN A 289 -3.99 19.85 11.13
C ASN A 289 -5.42 20.38 10.96
N ALA A 290 -6.10 19.89 9.92
CA ALA A 290 -7.56 19.78 9.88
C ALA A 290 -7.99 18.87 8.72
N THR A 291 -8.50 17.67 9.02
CA THR A 291 -9.40 16.93 8.11
C THR A 291 -10.73 17.69 8.06
N GLY A 292 -10.73 18.83 7.37
CA GLY A 292 -11.90 19.63 7.09
C GLY A 292 -12.35 19.39 5.66
N VAL A 293 -13.65 19.16 5.44
CA VAL A 293 -14.22 19.20 4.10
C VAL A 293 -14.10 20.63 3.58
N ALA A 294 -13.44 20.83 2.44
CA ALA A 294 -13.43 22.12 1.77
C ALA A 294 -14.85 22.39 1.24
N GLY A 295 -15.60 23.26 1.92
CA GLY A 295 -16.98 23.56 1.56
C GLY A 295 -17.08 24.08 0.12
N GLY A 296 -17.68 23.28 -0.76
CA GLY A 296 -18.09 23.70 -2.10
C GLY A 296 -19.13 24.82 -1.99
N SER A 297 -18.70 26.05 -2.26
CA SER A 297 -19.58 27.22 -2.21
C SER A 297 -20.47 27.27 -3.46
N SER A 298 -21.68 26.72 -3.36
CA SER A 298 -22.79 27.14 -4.22
C SER A 298 -23.51 28.30 -3.54
N THR A 299 -23.30 29.51 -4.06
CA THR A 299 -23.97 30.74 -3.66
C THR A 299 -25.50 30.60 -3.75
N ALA A 300 -26.17 30.61 -2.60
CA ALA A 300 -27.58 30.92 -2.49
C ALA A 300 -27.76 31.99 -1.40
N SER A 301 -28.01 33.21 -1.87
CA SER A 301 -28.38 34.37 -1.07
C SER A 301 -29.71 34.14 -0.35
N VAL A 302 -29.72 34.23 0.98
CA VAL A 302 -30.95 34.52 1.73
C VAL A 302 -30.65 35.53 2.82
N THR A 303 -31.25 36.70 2.67
CA THR A 303 -31.33 37.81 3.60
C THR A 303 -32.11 37.45 4.87
N GLY A 304 -31.60 37.82 6.04
CA GLY A 304 -32.35 37.80 7.30
C GLY A 304 -31.57 38.48 8.42
N ALA A 305 -32.09 39.58 8.92
CA ALA A 305 -31.42 40.55 9.75
C ALA A 305 -31.41 40.21 11.27
N SER A 306 -30.37 40.71 11.93
CA SER A 306 -30.30 41.32 13.28
C SER A 306 -31.07 40.70 14.46
N GLU A 307 -30.35 40.44 15.56
CA GLU A 307 -30.50 41.25 16.78
C GLU A 307 -29.32 41.10 17.75
N SER A 308 -29.08 42.20 18.46
CA SER A 308 -27.98 42.48 19.39
C SER A 308 -28.29 41.97 20.81
N GLY A 309 -27.25 41.71 21.61
CA GLY A 309 -27.38 41.52 23.05
C GLY A 309 -26.03 41.61 23.75
N SER A 310 -25.80 42.73 24.44
CA SER A 310 -24.63 43.02 25.27
C SER A 310 -24.81 42.53 26.71
N ASP A 311 -23.68 42.55 27.43
CA ASP A 311 -23.53 42.75 28.88
C ASP A 311 -23.21 41.55 29.81
N SER A 312 -21.92 41.52 30.17
CA SER A 312 -21.38 41.84 31.50
C SER A 312 -21.56 40.87 32.69
N ALA A 313 -20.37 40.43 33.16
CA ALA A 313 -19.82 40.57 34.51
C ALA A 313 -20.00 39.46 35.59
N ALA A 314 -18.82 39.05 36.09
CA ALA A 314 -18.44 38.82 37.51
C ALA A 314 -18.98 37.53 38.19
N ALA A 315 -18.32 36.84 39.13
CA ALA A 315 -17.09 37.04 39.91
C ALA A 315 -16.70 35.71 40.60
N THR A 316 -15.43 35.60 41.03
CA THR A 316 -14.92 34.96 42.29
C THR A 316 -15.30 33.50 42.63
N GLY A 317 -14.42 32.63 43.13
CA GLY A 317 -13.05 32.76 43.63
C GLY A 317 -12.71 31.56 44.54
N GLY A 318 -11.40 31.31 44.72
CA GLY A 318 -10.80 30.52 45.82
C GLY A 318 -10.86 28.99 45.69
N SER A 319 -9.88 28.19 46.12
CA SER A 319 -8.57 28.41 46.74
C SER A 319 -7.79 27.09 46.73
N THR A 320 -6.47 27.20 46.56
CA THR A 320 -5.41 26.41 47.25
C THR A 320 -5.49 24.88 47.34
N ALA A 321 -4.46 24.19 46.83
CA ALA A 321 -3.39 23.62 47.68
C ALA A 321 -2.26 23.02 46.83
N ALA A 322 -1.04 23.35 47.21
CA ALA A 322 0.20 22.76 46.73
C ALA A 322 0.54 21.49 47.54
N ALA A 323 1.26 20.55 46.94
CA ALA A 323 2.29 19.78 47.63
C ALA A 323 3.29 19.18 46.62
N SER A 324 4.56 19.49 46.87
CA SER A 324 5.75 18.99 46.19
C SER A 324 6.32 17.75 46.88
N ALA A 325 7.00 16.86 46.15
CA ALA A 325 8.27 16.17 46.48
C ALA A 325 8.55 15.11 45.39
N SER A 326 9.66 15.08 44.63
CA SER A 326 11.11 15.00 44.92
C SER A 326 11.69 13.57 44.92
N GLY A 327 12.60 13.30 43.96
CA GLY A 327 13.71 12.31 44.02
C GLY A 327 13.33 10.84 43.72
N SER A 328 14.12 10.02 43.03
CA SER A 328 15.55 10.10 42.69
C SER A 328 15.95 9.05 41.63
N SER A 329 17.07 9.35 40.98
CA SER A 329 17.88 8.65 39.98
C SER A 329 18.26 7.18 40.22
N SER A 330 18.49 6.45 39.13
CA SER A 330 19.65 5.56 39.01
C SER A 330 20.17 5.51 37.56
N SER A 331 21.49 5.50 37.45
CA SER A 331 22.31 5.50 36.23
C SER A 331 23.11 4.19 36.16
N SER A 332 23.34 3.70 34.95
CA SER A 332 24.41 2.78 34.50
C SER A 332 24.23 2.65 32.97
N GLY A 333 25.16 2.91 32.04
CA GLY A 333 26.61 3.00 32.11
C GLY A 333 27.25 1.75 31.50
N ALA A 334 27.37 1.67 30.17
CA ALA A 334 28.39 0.85 29.49
C ALA A 334 28.65 1.35 28.05
N LEU A 335 29.94 1.47 27.73
CA LEU A 335 30.55 1.94 26.49
C LEU A 335 31.06 0.76 25.65
N SER A 336 31.23 0.97 24.34
CA SER A 336 32.34 0.53 23.44
C SER A 336 31.78 0.51 21.99
N ALA A 337 31.99 1.50 21.11
CA ALA A 337 33.22 1.86 20.39
C ALA A 337 33.82 0.73 19.53
N PHE A 338 33.58 0.78 18.20
CA PHE A 338 34.60 0.56 17.15
C PHE A 338 34.20 1.34 15.89
N GLY A 339 35.17 2.06 15.33
CA GLY A 339 34.98 2.95 14.18
C GLY A 339 35.33 2.31 12.84
N GLY A 340 34.62 2.80 11.81
CA GLY A 340 35.08 3.16 10.47
C GLY A 340 36.01 2.25 9.67
N LEU A 341 35.59 1.90 8.46
CA LEU A 341 36.14 2.48 7.22
C LEU A 341 35.33 2.07 5.99
N ASN A 342 35.07 3.07 5.15
CA ASN A 342 34.38 3.05 3.87
C ASN A 342 35.30 2.52 2.76
N SER A 343 34.78 1.72 1.82
CA SER A 343 35.23 1.62 0.41
C SER A 343 34.34 0.67 -0.41
N GLY A 344 33.62 1.22 -1.39
CA GLY A 344 33.60 0.68 -2.76
C GLY A 344 32.56 -0.38 -3.13
N SER A 345 31.50 0.11 -3.78
CA SER A 345 30.72 -0.46 -4.90
C SER A 345 31.01 -1.87 -5.45
N ALA A 346 29.88 -2.51 -5.80
CA ALA A 346 29.65 -3.56 -6.80
C ALA A 346 29.36 -4.98 -6.29
N THR A 347 28.29 -5.54 -6.87
CA THR A 347 27.88 -6.96 -6.94
C THR A 347 26.92 -7.50 -5.87
N ALA A 348 25.63 -7.17 -6.03
CA ALA A 348 24.56 -8.08 -5.64
C ALA A 348 24.44 -9.18 -6.72
N GLY A 349 24.93 -10.37 -6.40
CA GLY A 349 24.86 -11.53 -7.27
C GLY A 349 24.97 -12.80 -6.45
N LEU A 350 23.86 -13.54 -6.39
CA LEU A 350 23.69 -14.92 -5.93
C LEU A 350 23.75 -15.14 -4.41
N VAL A 351 22.67 -15.70 -3.84
CA VAL A 351 22.57 -17.14 -3.54
C VAL A 351 21.09 -17.55 -3.52
N SER A 352 20.68 -18.44 -4.43
CA SER A 352 19.51 -19.30 -4.21
C SER A 352 19.89 -20.71 -4.66
N VAL A 353 20.04 -21.61 -3.69
CA VAL A 353 20.34 -23.04 -3.88
C VAL A 353 19.24 -23.85 -3.21
N VAL A 354 18.38 -24.40 -4.08
CA VAL A 354 17.79 -25.75 -4.09
C VAL A 354 17.12 -26.29 -2.81
N ALA A 355 15.84 -26.61 -2.94
CA ALA A 355 15.31 -27.93 -2.56
C ALA A 355 14.20 -28.37 -3.53
N LEU A 356 14.53 -29.33 -4.40
CA LEU A 356 13.63 -29.99 -5.36
C LEU A 356 13.68 -31.50 -5.09
N LEU A 357 12.62 -32.05 -4.50
CA LEU A 357 12.28 -33.48 -4.37
C LEU A 357 10.75 -33.49 -4.19
N ALA A 358 9.90 -34.26 -4.88
CA ALA A 358 10.06 -35.37 -5.78
C ALA A 358 8.73 -35.56 -6.57
N GLY A 359 8.77 -36.24 -7.73
CA GLY A 359 7.55 -36.86 -8.30
C GLY A 359 7.50 -36.95 -9.82
N ALA A 360 8.28 -37.85 -10.40
CA ALA A 360 8.15 -38.26 -11.80
C ALA A 360 7.14 -39.42 -11.95
N GLY A 361 6.39 -39.41 -13.05
CA GLY A 361 5.58 -40.53 -13.57
C GLY A 361 4.25 -40.02 -14.11
N SER A 362 3.86 -40.14 -15.38
CA SER A 362 4.25 -41.09 -16.42
C SER A 362 3.88 -40.51 -17.80
N PHE A 363 4.76 -40.65 -18.78
CA PHE A 363 4.42 -40.60 -20.21
C PHE A 363 4.47 -42.02 -20.74
N LEU A 364 3.35 -42.53 -21.26
CA LEU A 364 3.30 -43.60 -22.26
C LEU A 364 1.99 -43.47 -23.05
N LEU A 365 2.17 -43.17 -24.35
CA LEU A 365 1.24 -43.15 -25.48
C LEU A 365 0.27 -41.95 -25.59
#